data_AF-A0A1Q6KE18-F1
#
_entry.id   AF-A0A1Q6KE18-F1
#
_cell.length_a   1.000
_cell.length_b   1.000
_cell.length_c   1.000
_cell.angle_alpha   90.00
_cell.angle_beta   90.00
_cell.angle_gamma   90.00
#
_symmetry.space_group_name_H-M   'P 1'
#
loop_
_entity.id
_entity.type
_entity.pdbx_description
1 polymer ?
#
loop_
_entity_poly.entity_id
_entity_poly.type
_entity_poly.pdbx_seq_one_letter_code
_entity_poly.pdbx_strand_id
1 'polypeptide(L)'
;MKFLRTIAKDEGVAETTLDRYYKKYGNIDKAVYMAKIQRNRNQKVTIRNTELSLSDLSIVLGIKESELLNMVNSGMKIEDIKKSKTKKTRKSPMSNKKLLLPNGQSLLEYCIENGLNFSCIYYSINTYGKTIEEAIKHYKEKGQEIPSSWIYEKYGLLLKHLLLNNNVNSQRVVSYMRKENISLNDALEEYVLRRNSKEANVDYDWMHELYSVLTDENMKDEYDAFKSTFYVTDQEEECIIKSYDEVENLQRKLLLYEIAEAFKANAFEGAEKEELLKIYEVTEDEVETIFLDFYNYFGNKIKLTEKEQKRKVEISEIAKKWYYLSGDERKDILDINNVTNYEQSVIEELSQNITKYKNIINAKNNKKMEGVSFNGE
;
A
#
# COMPACT_ATOMS: atom_id res chain seq x y z
N MET A 1 -43.24 3.68 -0.87
CA MET A 1 -43.34 3.39 -2.31
C MET A 1 -43.38 4.66 -3.17
N LYS A 2 -44.45 5.49 -3.18
CA LYS A 2 -44.50 6.72 -4.04
C LYS A 2 -43.37 7.73 -3.77
N PHE A 3 -42.96 7.88 -2.50
CA PHE A 3 -41.86 8.75 -2.10
C PHE A 3 -40.50 8.29 -2.67
N LEU A 4 -40.10 7.03 -2.43
CA LEU A 4 -38.84 6.47 -2.94
C LEU A 4 -38.77 6.43 -4.47
N ARG A 5 -39.89 6.16 -5.16
CA ARG A 5 -39.95 6.21 -6.62
C ARG A 5 -39.63 7.60 -7.17
N THR A 6 -40.11 8.65 -6.50
CA THR A 6 -39.87 10.04 -6.91
C THR A 6 -38.41 10.39 -6.72
N ILE A 7 -37.84 10.10 -5.54
CA ILE A 7 -36.41 10.31 -5.26
C ILE A 7 -35.52 9.51 -6.19
N ALA A 8 -35.82 8.24 -6.43
CA ALA A 8 -35.04 7.41 -7.35
C ALA A 8 -35.00 8.00 -8.76
N LYS A 9 -36.12 8.57 -9.22
CA LYS A 9 -36.19 9.25 -10.51
C LYS A 9 -35.37 10.54 -10.53
N ASP A 10 -35.51 11.38 -9.50
CA ASP A 10 -34.84 12.68 -9.41
C ASP A 10 -33.32 12.52 -9.25
N GLU A 11 -32.88 11.54 -8.47
CA GLU A 11 -31.48 11.21 -8.21
C GLU A 11 -30.85 10.32 -9.28
N GLY A 12 -31.64 9.85 -10.25
CA GLY A 12 -31.19 8.95 -11.31
C GLY A 12 -30.66 7.61 -10.77
N VAL A 13 -31.33 6.97 -9.83
CA VAL A 13 -30.94 5.64 -9.34
C VAL A 13 -32.09 4.64 -9.53
N ALA A 14 -31.77 3.35 -9.56
CA ALA A 14 -32.81 2.32 -9.67
C ALA A 14 -33.64 2.29 -8.38
N GLU A 15 -34.98 2.36 -8.50
CA GLU A 15 -35.92 2.32 -7.36
C GLU A 15 -35.69 1.09 -6.48
N THR A 16 -35.45 -0.08 -7.09
CA THR A 16 -35.18 -1.34 -6.38
C THR A 16 -33.88 -1.30 -5.59
N THR A 17 -32.84 -0.65 -6.12
CA THR A 17 -31.56 -0.47 -5.42
C THR A 17 -31.70 0.51 -4.26
N LEU A 18 -32.38 1.64 -4.48
CA LEU A 18 -32.64 2.63 -3.45
C LEU A 18 -33.47 2.07 -2.29
N ASP A 19 -34.56 1.35 -2.60
CA ASP A 19 -35.41 0.70 -1.59
C ASP A 19 -34.62 -0.30 -0.73
N ARG A 20 -33.72 -1.07 -1.35
CA ARG A 20 -32.85 -2.02 -0.63
C ARG A 20 -31.93 -1.31 0.35
N TYR A 21 -31.25 -0.24 -0.06
CA TYR A 21 -30.36 0.50 0.84
C TYR A 21 -31.12 1.29 1.89
N TYR A 22 -32.28 1.84 1.56
CA TYR A 22 -33.12 2.55 2.52
C TYR A 22 -33.63 1.62 3.63
N LYS A 23 -34.05 0.40 3.29
CA LYS A 23 -34.39 -0.64 4.28
C LYS A 23 -33.21 -1.04 5.17
N LYS A 24 -31.99 -0.97 4.63
CA LYS A 24 -30.76 -1.35 5.34
C LYS A 24 -30.30 -0.27 6.32
N TYR A 25 -30.34 1.00 5.93
CA TYR A 25 -29.76 2.09 6.72
C TYR A 25 -30.78 2.99 7.44
N GLY A 26 -32.03 3.02 6.98
CA GLY A 26 -33.06 3.93 7.52
C GLY A 26 -32.82 5.42 7.22
N ASN A 27 -31.69 5.79 6.62
CA ASN A 27 -31.35 7.15 6.17
C ASN A 27 -31.45 7.22 4.63
N ILE A 28 -32.20 8.20 4.12
CA ILE A 28 -32.46 8.36 2.69
C ILE A 28 -31.23 8.88 1.92
N ASP A 29 -30.49 9.84 2.48
CA ASP A 29 -29.30 10.42 1.86
C ASP A 29 -28.19 9.38 1.72
N LYS A 30 -27.95 8.59 2.79
CA LYS A 30 -27.03 7.44 2.78
C LYS A 30 -27.45 6.38 1.78
N ALA A 31 -28.76 6.11 1.67
CA ALA A 31 -29.29 5.16 0.70
C ALA A 31 -29.12 5.64 -0.76
N VAL A 32 -29.37 6.93 -1.03
CA VAL A 32 -29.14 7.55 -2.33
C VAL A 32 -27.66 7.52 -2.69
N TYR A 33 -26.79 7.88 -1.74
CA TYR A 33 -25.34 7.87 -1.92
C TYR A 33 -24.83 6.48 -2.33
N MET A 34 -25.18 5.44 -1.56
CA MET A 34 -24.80 4.06 -1.88
C MET A 34 -25.41 3.56 -3.19
N ALA A 35 -26.64 3.96 -3.51
CA ALA A 35 -27.28 3.61 -4.79
C ALA A 35 -26.55 4.23 -6.00
N LYS A 36 -26.05 5.47 -5.86
CA LYS A 36 -25.24 6.14 -6.89
C LYS A 36 -23.89 5.45 -7.08
N ILE A 37 -23.19 5.10 -6.00
CA ILE A 37 -21.93 4.36 -6.08
C ILE A 37 -22.13 3.02 -6.78
N GLN A 38 -23.14 2.26 -6.40
CA GLN A 38 -23.40 0.96 -7.03
C GLN A 38 -23.75 1.11 -8.52
N ARG A 39 -24.47 2.16 -8.90
CA ARG A 39 -24.71 2.49 -10.31
C ARG A 39 -23.40 2.75 -11.04
N ASN A 40 -22.50 3.55 -10.45
CA ASN A 40 -21.20 3.89 -11.04
C ASN A 40 -20.30 2.66 -11.20
N ARG A 41 -20.18 1.81 -10.18
CA ARG A 41 -19.39 0.56 -10.24
C ARG A 41 -19.88 -0.40 -11.34
N ASN A 42 -21.19 -0.38 -11.61
CA ASN A 42 -21.80 -1.20 -12.66
C ASN A 42 -21.79 -0.55 -14.05
N GLN A 43 -21.28 0.68 -14.17
CA GLN A 43 -21.21 1.38 -15.45
C GLN A 43 -20.05 0.80 -16.27
N LYS A 44 -20.41 0.14 -17.37
CA LYS A 44 -19.48 -0.42 -18.33
C LYS A 44 -19.34 0.52 -19.53
N VAL A 45 -18.13 0.62 -20.05
CA VAL A 45 -17.83 1.38 -21.27
C VAL A 45 -17.30 0.42 -22.33
N THR A 46 -17.90 0.46 -23.51
CA THR A 46 -17.47 -0.37 -24.64
C THR A 46 -16.37 0.35 -25.42
N ILE A 47 -15.19 -0.26 -25.53
CA ILE A 47 -14.09 0.23 -26.37
C ILE A 47 -13.75 -0.87 -27.36
N ARG A 48 -13.87 -0.57 -28.67
CA ARG A 48 -13.55 -1.50 -29.77
C ARG A 48 -14.09 -2.92 -29.51
N ASN A 49 -15.39 -3.01 -29.22
CA ASN A 49 -16.14 -4.24 -28.94
C ASN A 49 -15.76 -5.02 -27.66
N THR A 50 -15.00 -4.41 -26.74
CA THR A 50 -14.71 -4.97 -25.41
C THR A 50 -15.41 -4.11 -24.35
N GLU A 51 -16.20 -4.73 -23.46
CA GLU A 51 -16.76 -4.05 -22.28
C GLU A 51 -15.69 -3.94 -21.20
N LEU A 52 -15.42 -2.73 -20.72
CA LEU A 52 -14.50 -2.44 -19.62
C LEU A 52 -15.25 -1.74 -18.49
N SER A 53 -14.88 -2.02 -17.23
CA SER A 53 -15.39 -1.25 -16.10
C SER A 53 -14.74 0.13 -16.04
N LEU A 54 -15.37 1.09 -15.35
CA LEU A 54 -14.76 2.40 -15.09
C LEU A 54 -13.45 2.29 -14.31
N SER A 55 -13.34 1.31 -13.41
CA SER A 55 -12.12 1.06 -12.63
C SER A 55 -10.97 0.59 -13.52
N ASP A 56 -11.23 -0.35 -14.44
CA ASP A 56 -10.24 -0.76 -15.45
C ASP A 56 -9.81 0.42 -16.33
N LEU A 57 -10.76 1.29 -16.68
CA LEU A 57 -10.51 2.44 -17.53
C LEU A 57 -9.72 3.55 -16.82
N SER A 58 -9.96 3.75 -15.52
CA SER A 58 -9.21 4.65 -14.62
C SER A 58 -7.73 4.26 -14.59
N ILE A 59 -7.46 2.97 -14.41
CA ILE A 59 -6.11 2.40 -14.47
C ILE A 59 -5.49 2.59 -15.86
N VAL A 60 -6.26 2.33 -16.93
CA VAL A 60 -5.81 2.47 -18.34
C VAL A 60 -5.45 3.92 -18.70
N LEU A 61 -6.17 4.89 -18.17
CA LEU A 61 -5.98 6.31 -18.50
C LEU A 61 -5.04 7.03 -17.54
N GLY A 62 -4.73 6.42 -16.38
CA GLY A 62 -3.94 7.07 -15.33
C GLY A 62 -4.64 8.30 -14.73
N ILE A 63 -5.98 8.24 -14.66
CA ILE A 63 -6.86 9.29 -14.13
C ILE A 63 -7.56 8.68 -12.92
N LYS A 64 -7.68 9.41 -11.79
CA LYS A 64 -8.41 8.90 -10.63
C LYS A 64 -9.84 8.51 -11.04
N GLU A 65 -10.36 7.41 -10.48
CA GLU A 65 -11.68 6.89 -10.87
C GLU A 65 -12.79 7.94 -10.69
N SER A 66 -12.70 8.75 -9.62
CA SER A 66 -13.58 9.88 -9.36
C SER A 66 -13.48 11.00 -10.43
N GLU A 67 -12.27 11.31 -10.90
CA GLU A 67 -12.04 12.31 -11.95
C GLU A 67 -12.52 11.80 -13.31
N LEU A 68 -12.24 10.54 -13.64
CA LEU A 68 -12.73 9.90 -14.86
C LEU A 68 -14.26 9.85 -14.90
N LEU A 69 -14.89 9.53 -13.77
CA LEU A 69 -16.34 9.54 -13.62
C LEU A 69 -16.93 10.93 -13.89
N ASN A 70 -16.32 11.99 -13.35
CA ASN A 70 -16.76 13.37 -13.59
C ASN A 70 -16.66 13.75 -15.08
N MET A 71 -15.58 13.34 -15.74
CA MET A 71 -15.40 13.58 -17.18
C MET A 71 -16.46 12.84 -18.01
N VAL A 72 -16.73 11.57 -17.70
CA VAL A 72 -17.78 10.78 -18.39
C VAL A 72 -19.17 11.36 -18.13
N ASN A 73 -19.48 11.76 -16.89
CA ASN A 73 -20.76 12.37 -16.52
C ASN A 73 -20.97 13.74 -17.17
N SER A 74 -19.90 14.48 -17.47
CA SER A 74 -19.95 15.72 -18.25
C SER A 74 -20.22 15.50 -19.75
N GLY A 75 -20.36 14.25 -20.19
CA GLY A 75 -20.63 13.88 -21.58
C GLY A 75 -19.36 13.79 -22.45
N MET A 76 -18.17 13.81 -21.85
CA MET A 76 -16.91 13.72 -22.59
C MET A 76 -16.72 12.31 -23.16
N LYS A 77 -16.40 12.20 -24.46
CA LYS A 77 -16.10 10.90 -25.08
C LYS A 77 -14.74 10.42 -24.63
N ILE A 78 -14.57 9.10 -24.46
CA ILE A 78 -13.31 8.48 -24.05
C ILE A 78 -12.14 8.87 -24.98
N GLU A 79 -12.40 9.03 -26.28
CA GLU A 79 -11.40 9.46 -27.25
C GLU A 79 -10.90 10.88 -27.02
N ASP A 80 -11.75 11.75 -26.47
CA ASP A 80 -11.45 13.13 -26.14
C ASP A 80 -10.79 13.22 -24.75
N ILE A 81 -11.20 12.37 -23.80
CA ILE A 81 -10.53 12.20 -22.49
C ILE A 81 -9.07 11.78 -22.72
N LYS A 82 -8.82 10.82 -23.62
CA LYS A 82 -7.47 10.37 -24.01
C LYS A 82 -6.59 11.50 -24.59
N LYS A 83 -7.21 12.48 -25.26
CA LYS A 83 -6.52 13.61 -25.89
C LYS A 83 -6.38 14.80 -24.95
N SER A 84 -7.21 14.88 -23.91
CA SER A 84 -7.16 15.94 -22.92
C SER A 84 -5.83 15.86 -22.16
N LYS A 85 -4.98 16.89 -22.30
CA LYS A 85 -3.80 17.05 -21.45
C LYS A 85 -4.30 17.57 -20.11
N THR A 86 -4.67 16.67 -19.20
CA THR A 86 -4.90 17.06 -17.80
C THR A 86 -3.62 17.71 -17.27
N LYS A 87 -3.79 18.83 -16.54
CA LYS A 87 -2.67 19.47 -15.85
C LYS A 87 -2.06 18.43 -14.93
N LYS A 88 -0.81 18.03 -15.22
CA LYS A 88 0.01 17.15 -14.39
C LYS A 88 -0.13 17.58 -12.92
N THR A 89 -0.80 16.78 -12.11
CA THR A 89 -0.66 16.84 -10.66
C THR A 89 0.81 16.54 -10.35
N ARG A 90 1.40 17.36 -9.47
CA ARG A 90 2.81 17.21 -9.07
C ARG A 90 2.96 15.96 -8.18
N LYS A 91 3.79 15.02 -8.67
CA LYS A 91 4.45 13.84 -8.01
C LYS A 91 3.54 12.62 -7.79
N SER A 92 3.96 11.38 -8.09
CA SER A 92 5.19 10.70 -7.65
C SER A 92 6.30 10.50 -8.71
N PRO A 93 7.57 10.26 -8.30
CA PRO A 93 8.67 9.90 -9.21
C PRO A 93 8.52 8.54 -9.89
N MET A 94 7.44 7.81 -9.61
CA MET A 94 7.17 6.46 -10.13
C MET A 94 6.00 6.45 -11.13
N SER A 95 5.68 7.60 -11.75
CA SER A 95 4.68 7.62 -12.84
C SER A 95 5.26 6.96 -14.09
N ASN A 96 4.93 5.68 -14.27
CA ASN A 96 4.90 4.94 -15.54
C ASN A 96 5.82 5.48 -16.65
N LYS A 97 7.10 5.08 -16.61
CA LYS A 97 7.92 5.09 -17.82
C LYS A 97 7.15 4.27 -18.85
N LYS A 98 6.58 4.90 -19.88
CA LYS A 98 5.81 4.19 -20.91
C LYS A 98 6.66 3.02 -21.40
N LEU A 99 6.22 1.79 -21.15
CA LEU A 99 6.87 0.60 -21.69
C LEU A 99 6.59 0.61 -23.19
N LEU A 100 7.61 0.96 -23.97
CA LEU A 100 7.56 1.03 -25.42
C LEU A 100 8.23 -0.21 -25.99
N LEU A 101 7.58 -0.81 -26.98
CA LEU A 101 8.20 -1.83 -27.83
C LEU A 101 9.31 -1.19 -28.68
N PRO A 102 10.23 -1.99 -29.26
CA PRO A 102 11.30 -1.50 -30.12
C PRO A 102 10.82 -0.66 -31.32
N ASN A 103 9.58 -0.86 -31.76
CA ASN A 103 8.94 -0.11 -32.85
C ASN A 103 8.34 1.25 -32.41
N GLY A 104 8.50 1.63 -31.13
CA GLY A 104 7.94 2.86 -30.56
C GLY A 104 6.45 2.77 -30.16
N GLN A 105 5.80 1.63 -30.39
CA GLN A 105 4.42 1.37 -29.94
C GLN A 105 4.38 1.14 -28.43
N SER A 106 3.33 1.59 -27.75
CA SER A 106 3.19 1.25 -26.33
C SER A 106 2.79 -0.22 -26.14
N LEU A 107 3.25 -0.82 -25.04
CA LEU A 107 2.88 -2.19 -24.66
C LEU A 107 1.36 -2.38 -24.60
N LEU A 108 0.63 -1.35 -24.15
CA LEU A 108 -0.82 -1.35 -24.07
C LEU A 108 -1.47 -1.44 -25.46
N GLU A 109 -1.03 -0.61 -26.41
CA GLU A 109 -1.53 -0.65 -27.79
C GLU A 109 -1.28 -2.02 -28.43
N TYR A 110 -0.09 -2.57 -28.24
CA TYR A 110 0.26 -3.89 -28.74
C TYR A 110 -0.62 -4.99 -28.14
N CYS A 111 -0.87 -4.97 -26.82
CA CYS A 111 -1.73 -5.94 -26.15
C CYS A 111 -3.18 -5.88 -26.65
N ILE A 112 -3.73 -4.68 -26.88
CA ILE A 112 -5.09 -4.50 -27.41
C ILE A 112 -5.19 -5.04 -28.85
N GLU A 113 -4.23 -4.71 -29.71
CA GLU A 113 -4.23 -5.15 -31.11
C GLU A 113 -4.09 -6.67 -31.26
N ASN A 114 -3.44 -7.33 -30.30
CA ASN A 114 -3.16 -8.76 -30.34
C ASN A 114 -4.05 -9.59 -29.41
N GLY A 115 -5.08 -8.99 -28.78
CA GLY A 115 -5.98 -9.69 -27.86
C GLY A 115 -5.29 -10.27 -26.62
N LEU A 116 -4.24 -9.61 -26.14
CA LEU A 116 -3.45 -10.03 -24.98
C LEU A 116 -3.87 -9.28 -23.72
N ASN A 117 -3.80 -9.92 -22.55
CA ASN A 117 -4.09 -9.26 -21.28
C ASN A 117 -2.88 -8.39 -20.87
N PHE A 118 -3.04 -7.08 -21.06
CA PHE A 118 -2.03 -6.07 -20.73
C PHE A 118 -1.58 -6.18 -19.27
N SER A 119 -2.50 -6.34 -18.33
CA SER A 119 -2.19 -6.41 -16.91
C SER A 119 -1.27 -7.58 -16.59
N CYS A 120 -1.51 -8.77 -17.13
CA CYS A 120 -0.64 -9.94 -16.91
C CYS A 120 0.77 -9.75 -17.50
N ILE A 121 0.88 -9.11 -18.66
CA ILE A 121 2.14 -8.88 -19.37
C ILE A 121 2.93 -7.76 -18.70
N TYR A 122 2.28 -6.62 -18.40
CA TYR A 122 2.85 -5.50 -17.66
C TYR A 122 3.31 -5.94 -16.27
N TYR A 123 2.52 -6.75 -15.59
CA TYR A 123 2.88 -7.34 -14.31
C TYR A 123 4.15 -8.20 -14.43
N SER A 124 4.25 -9.00 -15.50
CA SER A 124 5.41 -9.86 -15.70
C SER A 124 6.71 -9.08 -15.93
N ILE A 125 6.63 -7.93 -16.59
CA ILE A 125 7.76 -7.04 -16.87
C ILE A 125 8.20 -6.34 -15.58
N ASN A 126 7.27 -5.67 -14.90
CA ASN A 126 7.60 -4.85 -13.74
C ASN A 126 7.86 -5.66 -12.46
N THR A 127 7.36 -6.90 -12.39
CA THR A 127 7.55 -7.76 -11.22
C THR A 127 8.70 -8.76 -11.39
N TYR A 128 8.85 -9.39 -12.56
CA TYR A 128 9.89 -10.42 -12.78
C TYR A 128 11.09 -9.90 -13.57
N GLY A 129 11.16 -8.59 -13.87
CA GLY A 129 12.23 -8.00 -14.66
C GLY A 129 12.32 -8.54 -16.09
N LYS A 130 11.27 -9.22 -16.56
CA LYS A 130 11.22 -9.78 -17.92
C LYS A 130 11.25 -8.66 -18.94
N THR A 131 11.91 -8.91 -20.06
CA THR A 131 11.74 -8.06 -21.23
C THR A 131 10.30 -8.11 -21.73
N ILE A 132 9.89 -7.10 -22.49
CA ILE A 132 8.54 -7.06 -23.09
C ILE A 132 8.28 -8.34 -23.90
N GLU A 133 9.28 -8.78 -24.65
CA GLU A 133 9.25 -9.98 -25.49
C GLU A 133 9.08 -11.26 -24.66
N GLU A 134 9.83 -11.39 -23.56
CA GLU A 134 9.75 -12.54 -22.66
C GLU A 134 8.39 -12.63 -21.95
N ALA A 135 7.84 -11.48 -21.54
CA ALA A 135 6.54 -11.42 -20.90
C ALA A 135 5.40 -11.78 -21.86
N ILE A 136 5.44 -11.27 -23.10
CA ILE A 136 4.48 -11.62 -24.15
C ILE A 136 4.57 -13.11 -24.50
N LYS A 137 5.78 -13.65 -24.67
CA LYS A 137 6.00 -15.06 -24.97
C LYS A 137 5.45 -15.95 -23.86
N HIS A 138 5.77 -15.64 -22.61
CA HIS A 138 5.28 -16.38 -21.45
C HIS A 138 3.75 -16.36 -21.35
N TYR A 139 3.12 -15.21 -21.58
CA TYR A 139 1.65 -15.11 -21.61
C TYR A 139 1.03 -15.94 -22.74
N LYS A 140 1.65 -15.97 -23.93
CA LYS A 140 1.17 -16.80 -25.05
C LYS A 140 1.30 -18.31 -24.76
N GLU A 141 2.30 -18.72 -24.00
CA GLU A 141 2.55 -20.14 -23.66
C GLU A 141 1.75 -20.63 -22.45
N LYS A 142 1.50 -19.76 -21.45
CA LYS A 142 0.91 -20.13 -20.15
C LYS A 142 -0.44 -19.46 -19.86
N GLY A 143 -0.90 -18.56 -20.72
CA GLY A 143 -2.14 -17.81 -20.54
C GLY A 143 -2.09 -16.89 -19.31
N GLN A 144 -3.19 -16.84 -18.57
CA GLN A 144 -3.35 -15.99 -17.38
C GLN A 144 -2.83 -16.64 -16.09
N GLU A 145 -2.08 -17.76 -16.17
CA GLU A 145 -1.52 -18.41 -14.99
C GLU A 145 -0.44 -17.53 -14.34
N ILE A 146 -0.82 -16.83 -13.28
CA ILE A 146 0.13 -16.19 -12.36
C ILE A 146 0.68 -17.31 -11.44
N PRO A 147 2.00 -17.58 -11.40
CA PRO A 147 2.56 -18.72 -10.67
C PRO A 147 2.13 -18.72 -9.20
N SER A 148 1.53 -19.78 -8.65
CA SER A 148 1.02 -19.78 -7.26
C SER A 148 2.05 -19.41 -6.17
N SER A 149 3.35 -19.47 -6.48
CA SER A 149 4.49 -19.06 -5.65
C SER A 149 4.94 -17.60 -5.83
N TRP A 150 4.37 -16.85 -6.78
CA TRP A 150 4.90 -15.56 -7.24
C TRP A 150 5.07 -14.52 -6.12
N ILE A 151 4.16 -14.50 -5.15
CA ILE A 151 4.20 -13.53 -4.06
C ILE A 151 5.40 -13.77 -3.16
N TYR A 152 5.83 -15.03 -3.05
CA TYR A 152 7.00 -15.46 -2.29
C TYR A 152 8.29 -15.34 -3.10
N GLU A 153 8.20 -15.24 -4.43
CA GLU A 153 9.34 -14.89 -5.30
C GLU A 153 9.61 -13.38 -5.26
N LYS A 154 8.56 -12.53 -5.29
CA LYS A 154 8.67 -11.06 -5.22
C LYS A 154 8.95 -10.55 -3.82
N TYR A 155 8.16 -10.97 -2.83
CA TYR A 155 8.25 -10.47 -1.46
C TYR A 155 8.89 -11.47 -0.48
N GLY A 156 9.33 -12.63 -0.97
CA GLY A 156 10.14 -13.56 -0.18
C GLY A 156 9.40 -14.23 0.98
N LEU A 157 10.20 -14.74 1.91
CA LEU A 157 9.75 -15.22 3.22
C LEU A 157 9.32 -14.11 4.17
N LEU A 158 9.55 -12.86 3.81
CA LEU A 158 9.46 -11.77 4.76
C LEU A 158 8.12 -11.05 4.71
N LEU A 159 7.45 -11.00 3.55
CA LEU A 159 6.01 -10.80 3.55
C LEU A 159 5.32 -11.86 4.41
N LYS A 160 5.76 -13.12 4.33
CA LYS A 160 5.21 -14.17 5.20
C LYS A 160 5.46 -13.86 6.68
N HIS A 161 6.63 -13.34 7.06
CA HIS A 161 6.91 -12.90 8.44
C HIS A 161 6.07 -11.69 8.85
N LEU A 162 5.96 -10.65 8.01
CA LEU A 162 5.13 -9.47 8.26
C LEU A 162 3.68 -9.89 8.51
N LEU A 163 3.12 -10.70 7.63
CA LEU A 163 1.73 -11.14 7.74
C LEU A 163 1.51 -12.03 8.98
N LEU A 164 2.44 -12.96 9.26
CA LEU A 164 2.35 -13.81 10.45
C LEU A 164 2.44 -13.00 11.76
N ASN A 165 3.40 -12.09 11.85
CA ASN A 165 3.62 -11.29 13.06
C ASN A 165 2.46 -10.33 13.36
N ASN A 166 1.70 -9.96 12.33
CA ASN A 166 0.53 -9.09 12.47
C ASN A 166 -0.80 -9.88 12.37
N ASN A 167 -0.76 -11.22 12.51
CA ASN A 167 -1.95 -12.09 12.44
C ASN A 167 -2.80 -11.92 11.17
N VAL A 168 -2.17 -11.54 10.07
CA VAL A 168 -2.81 -11.37 8.76
C VAL A 168 -2.81 -12.70 8.01
N ASN A 169 -3.99 -13.11 7.53
CA ASN A 169 -4.11 -14.31 6.72
C ASN A 169 -3.57 -14.08 5.31
N SER A 170 -2.35 -14.56 5.07
CA SER A 170 -1.65 -14.39 3.80
C SER A 170 -2.42 -14.93 2.60
N GLN A 171 -3.08 -16.08 2.74
CA GLN A 171 -3.85 -16.69 1.65
C GLN A 171 -5.01 -15.80 1.19
N ARG A 172 -5.65 -15.06 2.12
CA ARG A 172 -6.70 -14.11 1.78
C ARG A 172 -6.14 -12.88 1.06
N VAL A 173 -5.07 -12.29 1.57
CA VAL A 173 -4.39 -11.14 0.93
C VAL A 173 -3.98 -11.50 -0.50
N VAL A 174 -3.33 -12.66 -0.70
CA VAL A 174 -2.95 -13.15 -2.05
C VAL A 174 -4.17 -13.34 -2.94
N SER A 175 -5.25 -13.88 -2.40
CA SER A 175 -6.49 -14.05 -3.15
C SER A 175 -7.08 -12.71 -3.59
N TYR A 176 -7.05 -11.67 -2.75
CA TYR A 176 -7.53 -10.34 -3.13
C TYR A 176 -6.66 -9.73 -4.23
N MET A 177 -5.33 -9.73 -4.05
CA MET A 177 -4.39 -9.31 -5.09
C MET A 177 -4.67 -9.99 -6.43
N ARG A 178 -4.91 -11.31 -6.43
CA ARG A 178 -5.16 -12.08 -7.65
C ARG A 178 -6.52 -11.82 -8.27
N LYS A 179 -7.59 -11.81 -7.46
CA LYS A 179 -8.98 -11.74 -7.96
C LYS A 179 -9.36 -10.32 -8.36
N GLU A 180 -8.88 -9.35 -7.60
CA GLU A 180 -9.21 -7.94 -7.76
C GLU A 180 -8.11 -7.18 -8.53
N ASN A 181 -6.99 -7.85 -8.81
CA ASN A 181 -5.86 -7.30 -9.57
C ASN A 181 -5.31 -6.00 -8.96
N ILE A 182 -5.17 -5.99 -7.64
CA ILE A 182 -4.76 -4.84 -6.82
C ILE A 182 -3.34 -5.04 -6.24
N SER A 183 -2.73 -3.96 -5.76
CA SER A 183 -1.40 -4.00 -5.16
C SER A 183 -1.42 -4.70 -3.78
N LEU A 184 -0.24 -4.91 -3.17
CA LEU A 184 -0.17 -5.52 -1.85
C LEU A 184 -0.71 -4.56 -0.77
N ASN A 185 -0.45 -3.27 -0.91
CA ASN A 185 -0.98 -2.24 0.00
C ASN A 185 -2.51 -2.21 -0.05
N ASP A 186 -3.08 -2.20 -1.26
CA ASP A 186 -4.53 -2.21 -1.45
C ASP A 186 -5.14 -3.52 -0.94
N ALA A 187 -4.46 -4.66 -1.14
CA ALA A 187 -4.94 -5.94 -0.64
C ALA A 187 -4.87 -6.07 0.89
N LEU A 188 -3.91 -5.39 1.53
CA LEU A 188 -3.85 -5.27 2.99
C LEU A 188 -4.98 -4.38 3.51
N GLU A 189 -5.24 -3.27 2.84
CA GLU A 189 -6.37 -2.38 3.13
C GLU A 189 -7.70 -3.14 3.03
N GLU A 190 -7.93 -3.81 1.90
CA GLU A 190 -9.09 -4.66 1.66
C GLU A 190 -9.25 -5.75 2.72
N TYR A 191 -8.14 -6.39 3.09
CA TYR A 191 -8.14 -7.41 4.13
C TYR A 191 -8.59 -6.84 5.49
N VAL A 192 -8.02 -5.72 5.91
CA VAL A 192 -8.33 -5.07 7.19
C VAL A 192 -9.77 -4.59 7.20
N LEU A 193 -10.20 -3.86 6.17
CA LEU A 193 -11.56 -3.35 6.06
C LEU A 193 -12.59 -4.47 6.10
N ARG A 194 -12.41 -5.55 5.33
CA ARG A 194 -13.34 -6.70 5.34
C ARG A 194 -13.37 -7.42 6.68
N ARG A 195 -12.20 -7.57 7.34
CA ARG A 195 -12.09 -8.24 8.64
C ARG A 195 -12.77 -7.42 9.72
N ASN A 196 -12.41 -6.14 9.85
CA ASN A 196 -12.93 -5.25 10.88
C ASN A 196 -14.43 -4.96 10.67
N SER A 197 -14.87 -4.77 9.43
CA SER A 197 -16.31 -4.61 9.13
C SER A 197 -17.13 -5.80 9.60
N LYS A 198 -16.60 -7.02 9.37
CA LYS A 198 -17.26 -8.25 9.81
C LYS A 198 -17.27 -8.40 11.32
N GLU A 199 -16.17 -8.08 12.00
CA GLU A 199 -16.06 -8.12 13.46
C GLU A 199 -17.01 -7.13 14.12
N ALA A 200 -17.07 -5.91 13.59
CA ALA A 200 -17.96 -4.86 14.07
C ALA A 200 -19.41 -5.01 13.58
N ASN A 201 -19.72 -6.02 12.75
CA ASN A 201 -21.05 -6.20 12.14
C ASN A 201 -21.58 -4.94 11.43
N VAL A 202 -20.69 -4.25 10.71
CA VAL A 202 -21.00 -3.07 9.89
C VAL A 202 -20.88 -3.43 8.41
N ASP A 203 -21.50 -2.62 7.56
CA ASP A 203 -21.48 -2.86 6.13
C ASP A 203 -20.13 -2.53 5.49
N TYR A 204 -19.47 -3.54 4.93
CA TYR A 204 -18.17 -3.36 4.28
C TYR A 204 -18.21 -2.35 3.12
N ASP A 205 -19.23 -2.39 2.26
CA ASP A 205 -19.31 -1.45 1.13
C ASP A 205 -19.39 0.00 1.63
N TRP A 206 -20.11 0.23 2.74
CA TRP A 206 -20.16 1.54 3.39
C TRP A 206 -18.84 1.92 4.07
N MET A 207 -18.19 0.98 4.76
CA MET A 207 -16.89 1.23 5.40
C MET A 207 -15.83 1.62 4.37
N HIS A 208 -15.81 0.99 3.20
CA HIS A 208 -14.89 1.36 2.12
C HIS A 208 -15.07 2.82 1.67
N GLU A 209 -16.30 3.31 1.63
CA GLU A 209 -16.59 4.70 1.27
C GLU A 209 -16.20 5.66 2.40
N LEU A 210 -16.52 5.31 3.66
CA LEU A 210 -16.06 6.08 4.82
C LEU A 210 -14.54 6.19 4.88
N TYR A 211 -13.85 5.08 4.61
CA TYR A 211 -12.40 5.04 4.56
C TYR A 211 -11.86 6.05 3.55
N SER A 212 -12.44 6.04 2.35
CA SER A 212 -12.02 6.90 1.24
C SER A 212 -12.21 8.39 1.57
N VAL A 213 -13.27 8.74 2.31
CA VAL A 213 -13.50 10.11 2.76
C VAL A 213 -12.51 10.52 3.86
N LEU A 214 -12.27 9.64 4.84
CA LEU A 214 -11.37 9.93 5.97
C LEU A 214 -9.91 10.07 5.53
N THR A 215 -9.51 9.33 4.50
CA THR A 215 -8.14 9.34 3.96
C THR A 215 -7.91 10.41 2.89
N ASP A 216 -8.95 11.08 2.39
CA ASP A 216 -8.78 12.21 1.47
C ASP A 216 -8.38 13.47 2.25
N GLU A 217 -7.13 13.91 2.06
CA GLU A 217 -6.59 15.14 2.67
C GLU A 217 -7.48 16.37 2.42
N ASN A 218 -8.23 16.41 1.32
CA ASN A 218 -9.11 17.53 0.98
C ASN A 218 -10.46 17.50 1.72
N MET A 219 -10.82 16.37 2.33
CA MET A 219 -12.11 16.15 2.99
C MET A 219 -12.00 16.15 4.51
N LYS A 220 -10.80 16.35 5.06
CA LYS A 220 -10.55 16.31 6.51
C LYS A 220 -11.37 17.35 7.28
N ASP A 221 -11.56 18.54 6.70
CA ASP A 221 -12.35 19.63 7.29
C ASP A 221 -13.87 19.45 7.06
N GLU A 222 -14.26 18.52 6.17
CA GLU A 222 -15.66 18.22 5.83
C GLU A 222 -16.19 16.93 6.49
N TYR A 223 -15.33 16.19 7.19
CA TYR A 223 -15.67 14.89 7.79
C TYR A 223 -16.80 15.00 8.81
N ASP A 224 -16.83 16.03 9.65
CA ASP A 224 -17.90 16.23 10.64
C ASP A 224 -19.26 16.51 9.98
N ALA A 225 -19.26 17.28 8.89
CA ALA A 225 -20.45 17.54 8.09
C ALA A 225 -20.94 16.28 7.37
N PHE A 226 -20.00 15.47 6.85
CA PHE A 226 -20.27 14.17 6.25
C PHE A 226 -20.89 13.21 7.27
N LYS A 227 -20.29 13.10 8.46
CA LYS A 227 -20.75 12.28 9.59
C LYS A 227 -22.20 12.62 9.95
N SER A 228 -22.49 13.91 10.08
CA SER A 228 -23.83 14.42 10.40
C SER A 228 -24.84 14.12 9.32
N THR A 229 -24.49 14.32 8.05
CA THR A 229 -25.39 14.11 6.89
C THR A 229 -25.80 12.65 6.75
N PHE A 230 -24.85 11.73 6.89
CA PHE A 230 -25.08 10.31 6.63
C PHE A 230 -25.43 9.49 7.89
N TYR A 231 -25.59 10.16 9.05
CA TYR A 231 -25.80 9.51 10.35
C TYR A 231 -24.80 8.38 10.60
N VAL A 232 -23.51 8.68 10.41
CA VAL A 232 -22.43 7.76 10.75
C VAL A 232 -22.48 7.50 12.25
N THR A 233 -22.62 6.24 12.63
CA THR A 233 -22.71 5.85 14.04
C THR A 233 -21.34 5.79 14.68
N ASP A 234 -21.27 5.89 16.00
CA ASP A 234 -20.01 5.75 16.75
C ASP A 234 -19.34 4.39 16.47
N GLN A 235 -20.13 3.33 16.26
CA GLN A 235 -19.64 2.00 15.89
C GLN A 235 -19.01 1.97 14.48
N GLU A 236 -19.62 2.67 13.52
CA GLU A 236 -19.07 2.81 12.17
C GLU A 236 -17.76 3.63 12.18
N GLU A 237 -17.74 4.70 12.98
CA GLU A 237 -16.57 5.56 13.15
C GLU A 237 -15.41 4.85 13.86
N GLU A 238 -15.68 4.15 14.96
CA GLU A 238 -14.67 3.37 15.68
C GLU A 238 -14.09 2.27 14.77
N CYS A 239 -14.96 1.60 13.98
CA CYS A 239 -14.52 0.59 13.02
C CYS A 239 -13.58 1.19 11.97
N ILE A 240 -13.89 2.39 11.45
CA ILE A 240 -13.09 2.98 10.37
C ILE A 240 -11.76 3.53 10.87
N ILE A 241 -11.74 4.19 12.03
CA ILE A 241 -10.51 4.70 12.65
C ILE A 241 -9.58 3.53 12.98
N LYS A 242 -10.09 2.49 13.64
CA LYS A 242 -9.32 1.27 13.92
C LYS A 242 -8.74 0.66 12.63
N SER A 243 -9.51 0.65 11.55
CA SER A 243 -9.05 0.11 10.28
C SER A 243 -7.97 0.97 9.65
N TYR A 244 -8.13 2.29 9.67
CA TYR A 244 -7.13 3.26 9.22
C TYR A 244 -5.80 3.08 9.94
N ASP A 245 -5.81 3.08 11.27
CA ASP A 245 -4.59 2.93 12.07
C ASP A 245 -3.87 1.60 11.78
N GLU A 246 -4.63 0.52 11.62
CA GLU A 246 -4.07 -0.79 11.31
C GLU A 246 -3.49 -0.88 9.89
N VAL A 247 -4.18 -0.30 8.90
CA VAL A 247 -3.68 -0.24 7.52
C VAL A 247 -2.41 0.60 7.45
N GLU A 248 -2.40 1.80 8.05
CA GLU A 248 -1.23 2.68 8.08
C GLU A 248 -0.03 1.96 8.71
N ASN A 249 -0.24 1.29 9.86
CA ASN A 249 0.81 0.52 10.52
C ASN A 249 1.33 -0.65 9.67
N LEU A 250 0.43 -1.41 9.02
CA LEU A 250 0.81 -2.52 8.15
C LEU A 250 1.61 -2.05 6.93
N GLN A 251 1.13 -0.99 6.27
CA GLN A 251 1.79 -0.41 5.10
C GLN A 251 3.14 0.22 5.50
N ARG A 252 3.21 0.88 6.66
CA ARG A 252 4.47 1.43 7.19
C ARG A 252 5.49 0.33 7.47
N LYS A 253 5.08 -0.77 8.12
CA LYS A 253 5.95 -1.93 8.34
C LYS A 253 6.40 -2.59 7.05
N LEU A 254 5.53 -2.67 6.04
CA LEU A 254 5.91 -3.18 4.72
C LEU A 254 7.00 -2.30 4.07
N LEU A 255 6.85 -0.98 4.14
CA LEU A 255 7.84 -0.03 3.63
C LEU A 255 9.20 -0.18 4.34
N LEU A 256 9.21 -0.24 5.68
CA LEU A 256 10.45 -0.45 6.45
C LEU A 256 11.12 -1.78 6.08
N TYR A 257 10.29 -2.79 5.80
CA TYR A 257 10.77 -4.08 5.36
C TYR A 257 11.41 -4.02 3.95
N GLU A 258 10.81 -3.30 3.00
CA GLU A 258 11.37 -3.09 1.66
C GLU A 258 12.71 -2.33 1.72
N ILE A 259 12.81 -1.32 2.60
CA ILE A 259 14.05 -0.59 2.87
C ILE A 259 15.13 -1.55 3.41
N ALA A 260 14.78 -2.43 4.35
CA ALA A 260 15.72 -3.41 4.91
C ALA A 260 16.25 -4.39 3.85
N GLU A 261 15.40 -4.91 2.95
CA GLU A 261 15.88 -5.77 1.84
C GLU A 261 16.77 -4.99 0.88
N ALA A 262 16.42 -3.75 0.55
CA ALA A 262 17.25 -2.93 -0.33
C ALA A 262 18.65 -2.71 0.25
N PHE A 263 18.74 -2.53 1.57
CA PHE A 263 20.02 -2.45 2.26
C PHE A 263 20.79 -3.77 2.16
N LYS A 264 20.10 -4.92 2.24
CA LYS A 264 20.71 -6.27 2.27
C LYS A 264 21.20 -6.71 0.90
N ALA A 265 20.44 -6.36 -0.13
CA ALA A 265 20.81 -6.57 -1.51
C ALA A 265 21.97 -5.66 -1.95
N ASN A 266 22.42 -4.72 -1.10
CA ASN A 266 23.33 -3.64 -1.47
C ASN A 266 22.85 -2.91 -2.74
N ALA A 267 21.54 -2.73 -2.87
CA ALA A 267 20.93 -2.10 -4.03
C ALA A 267 21.25 -0.59 -4.14
N PHE A 268 21.73 -0.02 -3.03
CA PHE A 268 22.07 1.40 -2.88
C PHE A 268 23.44 1.53 -2.23
N GLU A 269 24.22 2.53 -2.61
CA GLU A 269 25.54 2.82 -2.04
C GLU A 269 25.49 4.01 -1.08
N GLY A 270 26.24 3.94 0.03
CA GLY A 270 26.55 5.06 0.93
C GLY A 270 25.46 6.14 1.06
N ALA A 271 25.62 7.24 0.32
CA ALA A 271 24.74 8.41 0.32
C ALA A 271 23.30 8.13 -0.18
N GLU A 272 23.11 7.17 -1.08
CA GLU A 272 21.79 6.76 -1.57
C GLU A 272 20.96 6.09 -0.47
N LYS A 273 21.60 5.30 0.40
CA LYS A 273 20.93 4.72 1.58
C LYS A 273 20.45 5.83 2.52
N GLU A 274 21.23 6.91 2.66
CA GLU A 274 20.84 8.06 3.49
C GLU A 274 19.70 8.86 2.88
N GLU A 275 19.70 9.04 1.57
CA GLU A 275 18.63 9.73 0.84
C GLU A 275 17.32 8.93 0.88
N LEU A 276 17.40 7.60 0.78
CA LEU A 276 16.25 6.70 0.92
C LEU A 276 15.53 6.91 2.26
N LEU A 277 16.27 6.89 3.37
CA LEU A 277 15.70 7.12 4.70
C LEU A 277 15.07 8.52 4.85
N LYS A 278 15.65 9.52 4.17
CA LYS A 278 15.13 10.90 4.17
C LYS A 278 13.82 11.03 3.39
N ILE A 279 13.76 10.43 2.19
CA ILE A 279 12.59 10.48 1.31
C ILE A 279 11.38 9.82 1.98
N TYR A 280 11.60 8.70 2.65
CA TYR A 280 10.54 7.95 3.31
C TYR A 280 10.30 8.36 4.77
N GLU A 281 10.95 9.44 5.21
CA GLU A 281 10.78 10.00 6.55
C GLU A 281 10.92 8.95 7.66
N VAL A 282 11.95 8.12 7.57
CA VAL A 282 12.23 7.11 8.59
C VAL A 282 12.65 7.80 9.89
N THR A 283 12.03 7.40 11.00
CA THR A 283 12.33 7.88 12.35
C THR A 283 13.48 7.11 12.99
N GLU A 284 14.00 7.60 14.13
CA GLU A 284 15.08 6.92 14.84
C GLU A 284 14.68 5.53 15.35
N ASP A 285 13.46 5.40 15.88
CA ASP A 285 12.96 4.12 16.39
C ASP A 285 12.80 3.12 15.23
N GLU A 286 12.38 3.58 14.06
CA GLU A 286 12.26 2.74 12.87
C GLU A 286 13.61 2.34 12.29
N VAL A 287 14.67 3.11 12.50
CA VAL A 287 16.04 2.67 12.19
C VAL A 287 16.41 1.47 13.05
N GLU A 288 16.06 1.46 14.34
CA GLU A 288 16.27 0.27 15.17
C GLU A 288 15.49 -0.92 14.62
N THR A 289 14.22 -0.74 14.27
CA THR A 289 13.39 -1.80 13.67
C THR A 289 14.02 -2.35 12.39
N ILE A 290 14.49 -1.49 11.48
CA ILE A 290 15.16 -1.90 10.23
C ILE A 290 16.36 -2.79 10.55
N PHE A 291 17.27 -2.36 11.44
CA PHE A 291 18.52 -3.09 11.65
C PHE A 291 18.39 -4.30 12.57
N LEU A 292 17.58 -4.22 13.62
CA LEU A 292 17.49 -5.25 14.66
C LEU A 292 16.43 -6.31 14.37
N ASP A 293 15.27 -5.88 13.86
CA ASP A 293 14.16 -6.78 13.64
C ASP A 293 14.21 -7.39 12.23
N PHE A 294 14.50 -6.55 11.22
CA PHE A 294 14.39 -6.92 9.81
C PHE A 294 15.72 -7.30 9.14
N TYR A 295 16.81 -6.58 9.41
CA TYR A 295 18.12 -6.79 8.77
C TYR A 295 19.03 -7.79 9.49
N ASN A 296 18.65 -8.22 10.69
CA ASN A 296 19.54 -8.99 11.56
C ASN A 296 20.04 -10.30 10.90
N TYR A 297 21.34 -10.56 11.08
CA TYR A 297 22.13 -11.63 10.48
C TYR A 297 21.70 -13.06 10.86
N PHE A 298 20.85 -13.21 11.88
CA PHE A 298 20.29 -14.51 12.26
C PHE A 298 19.13 -14.90 11.33
N GLY A 299 19.50 -15.45 10.18
CA GLY A 299 18.62 -16.25 9.34
C GLY A 299 18.50 -15.73 7.91
N ASN A 300 19.26 -16.34 7.01
CA ASN A 300 19.01 -16.33 5.57
C ASN A 300 17.67 -17.02 5.25
N LYS A 301 16.56 -16.33 5.55
CA LYS A 301 15.21 -16.71 5.12
C LYS A 301 14.80 -18.13 5.57
N ILE A 302 15.21 -18.59 6.75
CA ILE A 302 14.74 -19.85 7.38
C ILE A 302 14.08 -19.53 8.72
N LYS A 303 12.96 -20.21 9.02
CA LYS A 303 12.25 -20.11 10.31
C LYS A 303 13.17 -20.57 11.43
N LEU A 304 13.56 -19.64 12.31
CA LEU A 304 14.36 -19.91 13.51
C LEU A 304 13.60 -20.85 14.47
N THR A 305 14.33 -21.71 15.16
CA THR A 305 13.82 -22.45 16.33
C THR A 305 13.51 -21.47 17.47
N GLU A 306 12.69 -21.88 18.45
CA GLU A 306 12.41 -21.02 19.62
C GLU A 306 13.68 -20.57 20.36
N LYS A 307 14.67 -21.45 20.44
CA LYS A 307 15.96 -21.14 21.05
C LYS A 307 16.73 -20.09 20.26
N GLU A 308 16.78 -20.22 18.93
CA GLU A 308 17.43 -19.24 18.05
C GLU A 308 16.68 -17.91 18.03
N GLN A 309 15.34 -17.94 18.08
CA GLN A 309 14.52 -16.73 18.19
C GLN A 309 14.80 -16.01 19.51
N LYS A 310 14.86 -16.73 20.62
CA LYS A 310 15.20 -16.18 21.93
C LYS A 310 16.62 -15.59 21.92
N ARG A 311 17.59 -16.31 21.36
CA ARG A 311 18.96 -15.82 21.23
C ARG A 311 19.05 -14.57 20.35
N LYS A 312 18.29 -14.51 19.25
CA LYS A 312 18.18 -13.31 18.40
C LYS A 312 17.69 -12.10 19.19
N VAL A 313 16.66 -12.28 20.02
CA VAL A 313 16.14 -11.20 20.88
C VAL A 313 17.21 -10.74 21.88
N GLU A 314 17.88 -11.67 22.55
CA GLU A 314 18.99 -11.36 23.48
C GLU A 314 20.11 -10.57 22.78
N ILE A 315 20.58 -11.01 21.61
CA ILE A 315 21.62 -10.32 20.84
C ILE A 315 21.16 -8.92 20.40
N SER A 316 19.89 -8.77 19.99
CA SER A 316 19.34 -7.47 19.57
C SER A 316 19.28 -6.48 20.74
N GLU A 317 18.91 -6.94 21.94
CA GLU A 317 18.90 -6.13 23.15
C GLU A 317 20.31 -5.71 23.59
N ILE A 318 21.30 -6.59 23.42
CA ILE A 318 22.71 -6.24 23.65
C ILE A 318 23.17 -5.19 22.64
N ALA A 319 22.83 -5.35 21.34
CA ALA A 319 23.19 -4.40 20.28
C ALA A 319 22.61 -2.99 20.49
N LYS A 320 21.37 -2.87 21.00
CA LYS A 320 20.77 -1.59 21.41
C LYS A 320 21.58 -0.89 22.49
N LYS A 321 22.00 -1.65 23.50
CA LYS A 321 22.75 -1.12 24.66
C LYS A 321 24.20 -0.83 24.31
N TRP A 322 24.77 -1.55 23.35
CA TRP A 322 26.19 -1.51 22.99
C TRP A 322 26.75 -0.11 22.74
N TYR A 323 25.93 0.79 22.17
CA TYR A 323 26.30 2.18 21.95
C TYR A 323 26.66 2.93 23.24
N TYR A 324 25.95 2.63 24.33
CA TYR A 324 26.11 3.29 25.63
C TYR A 324 27.18 2.66 26.52
N LEU A 325 27.75 1.52 26.11
CA LEU A 325 28.74 0.77 26.90
C LEU A 325 30.15 1.05 26.43
N SER A 326 31.12 1.06 27.35
CA SER A 326 32.54 1.25 27.03
C SER A 326 33.45 0.34 27.87
N GLY A 327 34.67 0.08 27.38
CA GLY A 327 35.72 -0.62 28.13
C GLY A 327 35.24 -1.92 28.78
N ASP A 328 35.34 -1.98 30.11
CA ASP A 328 34.99 -3.15 30.92
C ASP A 328 33.50 -3.50 30.86
N GLU A 329 32.60 -2.53 30.67
CA GLU A 329 31.14 -2.78 30.59
C GLU A 329 30.77 -3.63 29.37
N ARG A 330 31.50 -3.44 28.26
CA ARG A 330 31.33 -4.28 27.06
C ARG A 330 31.84 -5.69 27.30
N LYS A 331 32.92 -5.84 28.06
CA LYS A 331 33.46 -7.16 28.38
C LYS A 331 32.48 -7.92 29.29
N ASP A 332 31.97 -7.26 30.31
CA ASP A 332 31.01 -7.84 31.26
C ASP A 332 29.72 -8.27 30.56
N ILE A 333 29.15 -7.45 29.66
CA ILE A 333 27.92 -7.83 28.97
C ILE A 333 28.12 -9.02 28.02
N LEU A 334 29.28 -9.15 27.38
CA LEU A 334 29.60 -10.30 26.53
C LEU A 334 29.74 -11.57 27.37
N ASP A 335 30.48 -11.49 28.48
CA ASP A 335 30.76 -12.61 29.37
C ASP A 335 29.47 -13.11 30.06
N ILE A 336 28.66 -12.19 30.62
CA ILE A 336 27.38 -12.52 31.29
C ILE A 336 26.41 -13.23 30.33
N ASN A 337 26.39 -12.83 29.06
CA ASN A 337 25.46 -13.36 28.07
C ASN A 337 26.06 -14.51 27.25
N ASN A 338 27.25 -15.01 27.61
CA ASN A 338 27.97 -16.06 26.88
C ASN A 338 28.04 -15.79 25.37
N VAL A 339 28.38 -14.55 25.00
CA VAL A 339 28.42 -14.11 23.60
C VAL A 339 29.64 -14.70 22.91
N THR A 340 29.43 -15.34 21.77
CA THR A 340 30.52 -15.87 20.94
C THR A 340 31.21 -14.77 20.14
N ASN A 341 32.45 -15.00 19.68
CA ASN A 341 33.17 -14.04 18.83
C ASN A 341 32.38 -13.65 17.56
N TYR A 342 31.65 -14.59 16.97
CA TYR A 342 30.77 -14.30 15.84
C TYR A 342 29.62 -13.37 16.25
N GLU A 343 28.92 -13.69 17.34
CA GLU A 343 27.82 -12.86 17.85
C GLU A 343 28.30 -11.46 18.25
N GLN A 344 29.51 -11.34 18.80
CA GLN A 344 30.13 -10.05 19.10
C GLN A 344 30.32 -9.22 17.81
N SER A 345 30.84 -9.82 16.73
CA SER A 345 30.99 -9.11 15.46
C SER A 345 29.65 -8.62 14.90
N VAL A 346 28.60 -9.41 15.07
CA VAL A 346 27.22 -9.04 14.70
C VAL A 346 26.71 -7.88 15.55
N ILE A 347 26.92 -7.92 16.88
CA ILE A 347 26.53 -6.86 17.81
C ILE A 347 27.21 -5.53 17.43
N GLU A 348 28.51 -5.56 17.19
CA GLU A 348 29.30 -4.39 16.82
C GLU A 348 28.81 -3.78 15.51
N GLU A 349 28.57 -4.61 14.50
CA GLU A 349 28.09 -4.15 13.19
C GLU A 349 26.67 -3.55 13.28
N LEU A 350 25.74 -4.24 13.97
CA LEU A 350 24.38 -3.74 14.16
C LEU A 350 24.40 -2.40 14.91
N SER A 351 25.16 -2.30 15.99
CA SER A 351 25.27 -1.09 16.80
C SER A 351 25.87 0.08 16.00
N GLN A 352 26.91 -0.17 15.21
CA GLN A 352 27.52 0.83 14.32
C GLN A 352 26.53 1.34 13.28
N ASN A 353 25.78 0.45 12.64
CA ASN A 353 24.77 0.82 11.65
C ASN A 353 23.66 1.68 12.28
N ILE A 354 23.08 1.23 13.41
CA ILE A 354 22.04 1.99 14.12
C ILE A 354 22.54 3.39 14.47
N THR A 355 23.73 3.48 15.07
CA THR A 355 24.33 4.75 15.47
C THR A 355 24.53 5.68 14.27
N LYS A 356 25.11 5.16 13.18
CA LYS A 356 25.36 5.91 11.95
C LYS A 356 24.06 6.51 11.40
N TYR A 357 23.03 5.69 11.22
CA TYR A 357 21.78 6.14 10.58
C TYR A 357 20.90 6.99 11.51
N LYS A 358 20.90 6.75 12.83
CA LYS A 358 20.28 7.67 13.79
C LYS A 358 20.93 9.05 13.76
N ASN A 359 22.26 9.13 13.71
CA ASN A 359 22.97 10.41 13.62
C ASN A 359 22.65 11.17 12.32
N ILE A 360 22.49 10.46 11.20
CA ILE A 360 22.07 11.04 9.92
C ILE A 360 20.66 11.64 10.01
N ILE A 361 19.74 10.95 10.70
CA ILE A 361 18.39 11.46 10.96
C ILE A 361 18.46 12.68 11.91
N ASN A 362 19.25 12.63 12.97
CA ASN A 362 19.36 13.74 13.93
C ASN A 362 19.96 15.02 13.35
N ALA A 363 20.92 14.90 12.43
CA ALA A 363 21.45 16.05 11.70
C ALA A 363 20.36 16.82 10.91
N LYS A 364 19.22 16.19 10.58
CA LYS A 364 18.02 16.80 9.97
C LYS A 364 17.29 17.73 10.94
N ASN A 365 17.17 17.34 12.21
CA ASN A 365 16.43 18.09 13.22
C ASN A 365 17.14 19.41 13.57
N ASN A 366 18.47 19.40 13.62
CA ASN A 366 19.26 20.60 13.88
C ASN A 366 19.25 21.59 12.70
N LYS A 367 19.29 21.13 11.45
CA LYS A 367 19.19 22.01 10.27
C LYS A 367 17.80 22.65 10.07
N LYS A 368 16.72 22.02 10.56
CA LYS A 368 15.39 22.66 10.58
C LYS A 368 15.29 23.79 11.62
N MET A 369 16.09 23.75 12.70
CA MET A 369 16.10 24.81 13.72
C MET A 369 16.99 26.01 13.36
N GLU A 370 18.01 25.85 12.50
CA GLU A 370 18.85 26.96 12.02
C GLU A 370 18.12 27.92 11.05
N GLY A 371 16.88 27.61 10.64
CA GLY A 371 16.05 28.45 9.76
C GLY A 371 15.12 29.43 10.47
N VAL A 372 15.06 29.43 11.82
CA VAL A 372 14.25 30.39 12.59
C VAL A 372 15.18 31.34 13.34
N SER A 373 15.71 32.34 12.63
CA SER A 373 16.22 33.53 13.30
C SER A 373 15.04 34.33 13.80
N PHE A 374 14.72 34.22 15.10
CA PHE A 374 14.07 35.32 15.80
C PHE A 374 15.11 36.45 15.94
N ASN A 375 15.27 37.25 14.90
CA ASN A 375 15.83 38.58 15.08
C ASN A 375 14.67 39.47 15.53
N GLY A 376 14.62 39.67 16.84
CA GLY A 376 13.89 40.78 17.41
C GLY A 376 14.58 42.09 17.04
N GLU A 377 13.77 43.05 16.67
CA GLU A 377 13.74 44.43 17.19
C GLU A 377 12.29 44.91 17.15
#